data_AF-A0A920JYZ0-F1
#
_entry.id   AF-A0A920JYZ0-F1
#
_cell.length_a   1.000
_cell.length_b   1.000
_cell.length_c   1.000
_cell.angle_alpha   90.00
_cell.angle_beta   90.00
_cell.angle_gamma   90.00
#
_symmetry.space_group_name_H-M   'P 1'
#
loop_
_entity.id
_entity.type
_entity.pdbx_description
1 polymer ?
#
loop_
_entity_poly.entity_id
_entity_poly.type
_entity_poly.pdbx_seq_one_letter_code
_entity_poly.pdbx_strand_id
1 'polypeptide(L)' 'MRHFKLLSVLLLTGIITACGGGTSAPSEYMVKVYPIENDFDRFETIGPVSSRDECAAKAMEMKAAAYECQPN' A
#
# COMPACT_ATOMS: atom_id res chain seq x y z
N MET A 1 -30.52 -11.79 -31.39
CA MET A 1 -29.90 -11.34 -30.13
C MET A 1 -28.73 -12.23 -29.66
N ARG A 2 -27.79 -12.64 -30.53
CA ARG A 2 -26.65 -13.51 -30.16
C ARG A 2 -25.27 -12.83 -30.16
N HIS A 3 -25.18 -11.58 -30.65
CA HIS A 3 -23.90 -10.87 -30.82
C HIS A 3 -23.56 -9.84 -29.72
N PHE A 4 -24.53 -9.44 -28.88
CA PHE A 4 -24.31 -8.44 -27.82
C PHE A 4 -23.59 -9.00 -26.59
N LYS A 5 -23.53 -10.32 -26.42
CA LYS A 5 -22.91 -10.95 -25.23
C LYS A 5 -21.38 -10.99 -25.27
N LEU A 6 -20.76 -10.82 -26.43
CA LEU A 6 -19.30 -10.91 -26.57
C LEU A 6 -18.59 -9.58 -26.28
N LEU A 7 -19.22 -8.45 -26.62
CA LEU A 7 -18.66 -7.11 -26.37
C LEU A 7 -18.53 -6.76 -24.89
N SER A 8 -19.41 -7.30 -24.03
CA SER A 8 -19.37 -7.04 -22.58
C SER A 8 -18.23 -7.78 -21.87
N VAL A 9 -17.76 -8.90 -22.40
CA VAL A 9 -16.70 -9.71 -21.76
C VAL A 9 -15.32 -9.08 -21.92
N LEU A 10 -15.06 -8.47 -23.08
CA LEU A 10 -13.79 -7.77 -23.38
C LEU A 10 -13.57 -6.53 -22.49
N LEU A 11 -14.64 -5.79 -22.19
CA LEU A 11 -14.61 -4.65 -21.27
C LEU A 11 -14.31 -5.08 -19.82
N LEU A 12 -14.85 -6.22 -19.37
CA LEU A 12 -14.57 -6.74 -18.04
C LEU A 12 -13.10 -7.15 -17.87
N THR A 13 -12.50 -7.78 -18.89
CA THR A 13 -11.08 -8.18 -18.86
C THR A 13 -10.13 -6.98 -18.82
N GLY A 14 -10.49 -5.83 -19.40
CA GLY A 14 -9.68 -4.61 -19.30
C GLY A 14 -9.62 -4.04 -17.88
N ILE A 15 -10.75 -4.09 -17.14
CA ILE A 15 -10.84 -3.57 -15.77
C ILE A 15 -10.05 -4.45 -14.79
N ILE A 16 -10.07 -5.78 -14.99
CA ILE A 16 -9.26 -6.70 -14.17
C ILE A 16 -7.76 -6.45 -14.41
N THR A 17 -7.36 -6.14 -15.64
CA THR A 17 -5.95 -5.85 -15.96
C THR A 17 -5.49 -4.48 -15.47
N ALA A 18 -6.40 -3.54 -15.18
CA ALA A 18 -6.06 -2.26 -14.57
C ALA A 18 -5.92 -2.31 -13.03
N CYS A 19 -6.45 -3.36 -12.39
CA CYS A 19 -6.26 -3.63 -10.95
C CYS A 19 -5.20 -4.72 -10.69
N GLY A 20 -4.95 -5.59 -11.68
CA GLY A 20 -3.88 -6.60 -11.66
C GLY A 20 -2.63 -6.19 -12.44
N GLY A 21 -2.61 -4.98 -13.01
CA GLY A 21 -1.49 -4.42 -13.74
C GLY A 21 -0.86 -3.29 -12.96
N GLY A 22 0.43 -3.43 -12.64
CA GLY A 22 1.24 -2.30 -12.25
C GLY A 22 2.01 -2.54 -10.97
N THR A 23 3.33 -2.47 -11.12
CA THR A 23 4.34 -2.41 -10.06
C THR A 23 4.28 -3.59 -9.10
N SER A 24 5.22 -4.52 -9.28
CA SER A 24 5.62 -5.44 -8.21
C SER A 24 5.56 -4.70 -6.89
N ALA A 25 4.68 -5.15 -5.99
CA ALA A 25 4.59 -4.58 -4.66
C ALA A 25 6.03 -4.51 -4.11
N PRO A 26 6.45 -3.36 -3.57
CA PRO A 26 7.76 -3.20 -2.96
C PRO A 26 8.04 -4.42 -2.09
N SER A 27 9.18 -5.08 -2.30
CA SER A 27 9.56 -6.26 -1.52
C SER A 27 9.74 -5.93 -0.04
N GLU A 28 9.98 -4.65 0.25
CA GLU A 28 10.22 -4.13 1.58
C GLU A 28 9.59 -2.74 1.72
N TYR A 29 9.08 -2.46 2.91
CA TYR A 29 8.61 -1.15 3.32
C TYR A 29 9.41 -0.66 4.52
N MET A 30 9.56 0.65 4.63
CA MET A 30 10.09 1.32 5.81
C MET A 30 8.96 2.12 6.47
N VAL A 31 8.84 1.99 7.79
CA VAL A 31 7.88 2.73 8.61
C VAL A 31 8.56 3.99 9.12
N LYS A 32 8.03 5.16 8.80
CA LYS A 32 8.36 6.41 9.51
C LYS A 32 7.36 6.59 10.64
N VAL A 33 7.84 6.58 11.87
CA VAL A 33 7.04 6.72 13.09
C VAL A 33 7.25 8.12 13.65
N TYR A 34 6.16 8.88 13.75
CA TYR A 34 6.14 10.20 14.37
C TYR A 34 5.60 10.06 15.79
N PRO A 35 6.43 10.29 16.83
CA PRO A 35 6.02 10.15 18.22
C PRO A 35 5.16 11.33 18.70
N ILE A 36 5.18 12.47 18.00
CA ILE A 36 4.44 13.68 18.35
C ILE A 36 3.56 14.08 17.16
N GLU A 37 2.28 14.37 17.43
CA GLU A 37 1.35 14.81 16.40
C GLU A 37 1.75 16.20 15.85
N ASN A 38 1.75 16.36 14.52
CA ASN A 38 2.16 17.58 13.80
C ASN A 38 3.66 17.97 13.89
N ASP A 39 4.52 17.12 14.44
CA ASP A 39 5.98 17.28 14.38
C ASP A 39 6.58 16.25 13.42
N PHE A 40 6.56 16.60 12.12
CA PHE A 40 7.05 15.73 11.05
C PHE A 40 8.57 15.73 10.90
N ASP A 41 9.28 16.60 11.63
CA ASP A 41 10.75 16.67 11.63
C ASP A 41 11.35 15.64 12.59
N ARG A 42 10.61 15.26 13.64
CA ARG A 42 11.02 14.23 14.60
C ARG A 42 10.36 12.91 14.26
N PHE A 43 11.08 12.05 13.55
CA PHE A 43 10.62 10.69 13.24
C PHE A 43 11.71 9.65 13.46
N GLU A 44 11.28 8.42 13.75
CA GLU A 44 12.12 7.24 13.73
C GLU A 44 11.77 6.38 12.51
N THR A 45 12.78 5.83 11.84
CA THR A 45 12.57 4.91 10.71
C THR A 45 12.77 3.48 11.18
N ILE A 46 11.77 2.62 10.96
CA ILE A 46 11.75 1.22 11.42
C ILE A 46 11.52 0.32 10.20
N GLY A 47 12.35 -0.71 10.03
CA GLY A 47 12.24 -1.65 8.92
C GLY A 47 13.58 -2.33 8.59
N PRO A 48 13.66 -3.01 7.43
CA PRO A 48 12.59 -3.25 6.47
C PRO A 48 11.51 -4.20 7.01
N VAL A 49 10.26 -4.03 6.56
CA VAL A 49 9.13 -4.95 6.79
C VAL A 49 8.60 -5.49 5.47
N SER A 50 8.07 -6.71 5.47
CA SER A 50 7.76 -7.45 4.25
C SER A 50 6.48 -7.00 3.55
N SER A 51 5.65 -6.19 4.23
CA SER A 51 4.39 -5.69 3.69
C SER A 51 3.94 -4.38 4.32
N ARG A 52 3.02 -3.70 3.64
CA ARG A 52 2.38 -2.49 4.16
C ARG A 52 1.54 -2.77 5.41
N ASP A 53 0.98 -3.97 5.54
CA ASP A 53 0.21 -4.37 6.72
C ASP A 53 1.12 -4.56 7.94
N GLU A 54 2.30 -5.16 7.76
CA GLU A 54 3.33 -5.23 8.80
C GLU A 54 3.81 -3.84 9.22
N CYS A 55 3.92 -2.89 8.28
CA CYS A 55 4.25 -1.51 8.58
C CYS A 55 3.23 -0.85 9.53
N ALA A 56 1.94 -0.99 9.22
CA ALA A 56 0.87 -0.47 10.08
C ALA A 56 0.85 -1.16 11.45
N ALA A 57 1.06 -2.48 11.50
CA ALA A 57 1.16 -3.23 12.76
C ALA A 57 2.32 -2.71 13.62
N LYS A 58 3.49 -2.48 13.03
CA LYS A 58 4.67 -1.94 13.72
C LYS A 58 4.42 -0.55 14.29
N ALA A 59 3.78 0.33 13.52
CA ALA A 59 3.41 1.66 13.99
C ALA A 59 2.44 1.61 15.19
N MET A 60 1.48 0.68 15.18
CA MET A 60 0.56 0.45 16.30
C MET A 60 1.27 -0.10 17.54
N GLU A 61 2.20 -1.05 17.39
CA GLU A 61 3.03 -1.55 18.51
C GLU A 61 3.79 -0.42 19.20
N MET A 62 4.28 0.54 18.43
CA MET A 62 5.06 1.68 18.92
C MET A 62 4.19 2.81 19.47
N LYS A 63 2.86 2.70 19.43
CA LYS A 63 1.92 3.77 19.82
C LYS A 63 2.25 5.10 19.13
N ALA A 64 2.57 5.03 17.85
CA ALA A 64 2.88 6.20 17.03
C ALA A 64 1.72 7.21 17.05
N ALA A 65 2.03 8.51 17.16
CA ALA A 65 1.03 9.57 17.01
C ALA A 65 0.62 9.71 15.53
N ALA A 66 1.59 9.57 14.61
CA ALA A 66 1.35 9.41 13.19
C ALA A 66 2.39 8.45 12.59
N TYR A 67 2.09 7.87 11.42
CA TYR A 67 3.06 7.03 10.71
C TYR A 67 2.91 7.13 9.19
N GLU A 68 3.99 6.82 8.47
CA GLU A 68 4.00 6.72 7.02
C GLU A 68 4.74 5.44 6.56
N CYS A 69 4.10 4.66 5.69
CA CYS A 69 4.71 3.47 5.10
C CYS A 69 5.28 3.83 3.73
N GLN A 70 6.60 3.92 3.62
CA GLN A 70 7.28 4.16 2.36
C GLN A 70 7.81 2.85 1.77
N PRO A 71 7.71 2.65 0.45
CA PRO A 71 8.44 1.57 -0.21
C PRO A 71 9.95 1.81 -0.08
N ASN A 72 10.71 0.76 0.26
CA ASN A 72 12.19 0.81 0.33
C ASN A 72 12.81 0.59 -1.06
#